data_AF-A0A1C5X8S5-F1
#
_entry.id   AF-A0A1C5X8S5-F1
#
_cell.length_a   1.000
_cell.length_b   1.000
_cell.length_c   1.000
_cell.angle_alpha   90.00
_cell.angle_beta   90.00
_cell.angle_gamma   90.00
#
_symmetry.space_group_name_H-M   'P 1'
#
loop_
_entity.id
_entity.type
_entity.pdbx_description
1 polymer ?
#
loop_
_entity_poly.entity_id
_entity_poly.type
_entity_poly.pdbx_seq_one_letter_code
_entity_poly.pdbx_strand_id
1 'polypeptide(L)'
;MTRPKKDESLTKTKDVHLRMSETEYEILFERATASNMTVSDFIRNALDKQNVIIKYEITADVKEIKKLIGEFGKIGGNLNQIARYFNQGGIISSEMRTEIKKSLRDIYEMKYEVMRMAGDFRGSD
;
A
#
# COMPACT_ATOMS: atom_id res chain seq x y z
N MET A 1 -37.35 33.61 28.30
CA MET A 1 -36.05 33.38 28.97
C MET A 1 -34.95 33.62 27.95
N THR A 2 -34.10 34.63 28.14
CA THR A 2 -32.98 34.93 27.23
C THR A 2 -31.84 33.94 27.50
N ARG A 3 -31.33 33.29 26.44
CA ARG A 3 -30.26 32.29 26.55
C ARG A 3 -29.00 32.93 27.17
N PRO A 4 -28.40 32.31 28.21
CA PRO A 4 -27.17 32.81 28.81
C PRO A 4 -26.06 32.93 27.76
N LYS A 5 -25.36 34.07 27.73
CA LYS A 5 -24.20 34.26 26.87
C LYS A 5 -23.06 33.38 27.37
N LYS A 6 -22.48 32.57 26.48
CA LYS A 6 -21.32 31.73 26.78
C LYS A 6 -20.08 32.64 26.89
N ASP A 7 -19.19 32.32 27.83
CA ASP A 7 -17.90 32.99 28.01
C ASP A 7 -17.13 33.07 26.68
N GLU A 8 -16.53 34.22 26.36
CA GLU A 8 -15.85 34.49 25.08
C GLU A 8 -14.78 33.43 24.79
N SER A 9 -14.07 32.94 25.81
CA SER A 9 -13.05 31.89 25.71
C SER A 9 -13.59 30.51 25.27
N LEU A 10 -14.89 30.27 25.46
CA LEU A 10 -15.56 29.00 25.14
C LEU A 10 -16.38 29.06 23.83
N THR A 11 -16.39 30.22 23.17
CA THR A 11 -17.07 30.41 21.89
C THR A 11 -16.21 29.90 20.74
N LYS A 12 -16.74 28.93 19.98
CA LYS A 12 -16.05 28.37 18.80
C LYS A 12 -16.46 29.21 17.59
N THR A 13 -15.59 30.13 17.17
CA THR A 13 -15.88 31.15 16.14
C THR A 13 -15.27 30.85 14.76
N LYS A 14 -14.34 29.89 14.68
CA LYS A 14 -13.68 29.48 13.43
C LYS A 14 -14.23 28.16 12.96
N ASP A 15 -14.49 28.06 11.65
CA ASP A 15 -14.99 26.86 10.99
C ASP A 15 -13.88 26.19 10.18
N VAL A 16 -13.96 24.86 10.06
CA VAL A 16 -13.06 24.04 9.25
C VAL A 16 -13.93 23.12 8.39
N HIS A 17 -13.82 23.26 7.07
CA HIS A 17 -14.55 22.42 6.12
C HIS A 17 -13.67 21.27 5.62
N LEU A 18 -14.17 20.04 5.78
CA LEU A 18 -13.53 18.82 5.32
C LEU A 18 -14.48 18.07 4.39
N ARG A 19 -14.01 17.70 3.19
CA ARG A 19 -14.72 16.79 2.30
C ARG A 19 -14.19 15.39 2.51
N MET A 20 -15.11 14.43 2.59
CA MET A 20 -14.81 13.02 2.80
C MET A 20 -15.64 12.18 1.84
N SER A 21 -15.15 11.00 1.49
CA SER A 21 -16.00 9.96 0.89
C SER A 21 -16.99 9.41 1.93
N GLU A 22 -18.00 8.69 1.46
CA GLU A 22 -18.98 8.03 2.33
C GLU A 22 -18.30 7.02 3.29
N THR A 23 -17.33 6.27 2.78
CA THR A 23 -16.55 5.30 3.58
C THR A 23 -15.65 5.96 4.62
N GLU A 24 -15.00 7.07 4.27
CA GLU A 24 -14.17 7.82 5.20
C GLU A 24 -15.00 8.41 6.35
N TYR A 25 -16.20 8.90 6.04
CA TYR A 25 -17.12 9.44 7.03
C TYR A 25 -17.66 8.34 7.96
N GLU A 26 -17.99 7.17 7.43
CA GLU A 26 -18.45 6.02 8.22
C GLU A 26 -17.39 5.59 9.25
N ILE A 27 -16.13 5.46 8.83
CA ILE A 27 -15.02 5.13 9.73
C ILE A 27 -14.84 6.19 10.83
N LEU A 28 -14.95 7.47 10.47
CA LEU A 28 -14.88 8.58 11.43
C LEU A 28 -16.04 8.49 12.44
N PHE A 29 -17.25 8.23 11.97
CA PHE A 29 -18.45 8.15 12.78
C PHE A 29 -18.40 6.97 13.76
N GLU A 30 -17.98 5.80 13.31
CA GLU A 30 -17.80 4.61 14.15
C GLU A 30 -16.78 4.87 15.27
N ARG A 31 -15.63 5.48 14.95
CA ARG A 31 -14.60 5.79 15.96
C ARG A 31 -15.06 6.82 16.98
N ALA A 32 -15.81 7.84 16.55
CA ALA A 32 -16.39 8.83 17.44
C ALA A 32 -17.39 8.16 18.41
N THR A 33 -18.25 7.29 17.87
CA THR A 33 -19.25 6.53 18.64
C THR A 33 -18.59 5.59 19.64
N ALA A 34 -17.56 4.83 19.22
CA ALA A 34 -16.80 3.94 20.09
C ALA A 34 -16.10 4.68 21.24
N SER A 35 -15.77 5.96 21.03
CA SER A 35 -15.17 6.83 22.05
C SER A 35 -16.19 7.61 22.88
N ASN A 36 -17.50 7.38 22.67
CA ASN A 36 -18.60 8.12 23.31
C ASN A 36 -18.52 9.65 23.08
N MET A 37 -18.02 10.07 21.92
CA MET A 37 -17.82 11.48 21.55
C MET A 37 -18.66 11.85 20.33
N THR A 38 -19.03 13.14 20.24
CA THR A 38 -19.52 13.67 18.97
C THR A 38 -18.40 13.68 17.94
N VAL A 39 -18.72 13.57 16.65
CA VAL A 39 -17.72 13.63 15.57
C VAL A 39 -16.83 14.88 15.70
N SER A 40 -17.43 16.02 16.03
CA SER A 40 -16.69 17.27 16.21
C SER A 40 -15.75 17.26 17.41
N ASP A 41 -16.14 16.64 18.53
CA ASP A 41 -15.26 16.54 19.70
C ASP A 41 -14.17 15.49 19.51
N PHE A 42 -14.48 14.42 18.77
CA PHE A 42 -13.50 13.42 18.36
C PHE A 42 -12.41 14.03 17.48
N ILE A 43 -12.77 14.81 16.45
CA ILE A 43 -11.79 15.52 15.59
C ILE A 43 -10.94 16.49 16.41
N ARG A 44 -11.55 17.27 17.32
CA ARG A 44 -10.81 18.21 18.18
C ARG A 44 -9.84 17.50 19.12
N ASN A 45 -10.25 16.39 19.71
CA ASN A 45 -9.41 15.58 20.59
C ASN A 45 -8.28 14.89 19.80
N ALA A 46 -8.54 14.48 18.55
CA ALA A 46 -7.51 13.97 17.66
C ALA A 46 -6.44 15.03 17.35
N LEU A 47 -6.82 16.30 17.14
CA LEU A 47 -5.86 17.40 16.95
C LEU A 47 -4.97 17.67 18.18
N ASP A 48 -5.49 17.43 19.38
CA ASP A 48 -4.79 17.72 20.65
C ASP A 48 -3.90 16.57 21.10
N LYS A 49 -4.31 15.31 20.85
CA LYS A 49 -3.68 14.11 21.45
C LYS A 49 -3.03 13.16 20.47
N GLN A 50 -3.28 13.26 19.16
CA GLN A 50 -2.72 12.32 18.19
C GLN A 50 -1.52 12.91 17.45
N ASN A 51 -0.45 12.12 17.38
CA ASN A 51 0.60 12.33 16.38
C ASN A 51 -0.02 12.17 15.00
N VAL A 52 -0.11 13.28 14.26
CA VAL A 52 -0.53 13.26 12.86
C VAL A 52 0.56 12.53 12.07
N ILE A 53 0.35 11.23 11.83
CA ILE A 53 1.17 10.49 10.86
C ILE A 53 0.70 10.95 9.48
N ILE A 54 1.41 11.94 8.93
CA ILE A 54 1.22 12.35 7.54
C ILE A 54 1.68 11.18 6.67
N LYS A 55 0.74 10.30 6.31
CA LYS A 55 0.95 9.33 5.24
C LYS A 55 0.94 10.12 3.95
N TYR A 56 2.12 10.51 3.49
CA TYR A 56 2.30 10.78 2.08
C TYR A 56 1.99 9.46 1.37
N GLU A 57 0.80 9.34 0.77
CA GLU A 57 0.66 8.44 -0.37
C GLU A 57 1.56 9.03 -1.45
N ILE A 58 2.84 8.68 -1.38
CA ILE A 58 3.71 8.79 -2.53
C ILE A 58 3.10 7.79 -3.52
N THR A 59 2.18 8.27 -4.36
CA THR A 59 1.84 7.65 -5.64
C THR A 59 3.09 7.82 -6.50
N ALA A 60 4.15 7.11 -6.10
CA ALA A 60 5.30 6.94 -6.92
C ALA A 60 4.77 6.10 -8.08
N ASP A 61 4.56 6.73 -9.22
CA ASP A 61 4.59 6.02 -10.48
C ASP A 61 6.03 5.52 -10.64
N VAL A 62 6.37 4.46 -9.89
CA VAL A 62 7.71 3.88 -9.87
C VAL A 62 7.80 3.11 -11.17
N LYS A 63 8.22 3.80 -12.23
CA LYS A 63 8.56 3.23 -13.53
C LYS A 63 9.41 1.97 -13.38
N GLU A 64 10.22 1.90 -12.33
CA GLU A 64 11.05 0.74 -11.97
C GLU A 64 10.22 -0.46 -11.48
N ILE A 65 9.19 -0.26 -10.65
CA ILE A 65 8.25 -1.33 -10.25
C ILE A 65 7.46 -1.84 -11.45
N LYS A 66 6.98 -0.94 -12.34
CA LYS A 66 6.30 -1.35 -13.58
C LYS A 66 7.22 -2.17 -14.49
N LYS A 67 8.50 -1.78 -14.59
CA LYS A 67 9.52 -2.53 -15.34
C LYS A 67 9.74 -3.92 -14.74
N LEU A 68 9.86 -3.99 -13.42
CA LEU A 68 10.03 -5.25 -12.67
C LEU A 68 8.84 -6.20 -12.88
N ILE A 69 7.60 -5.71 -12.78
CA ILE A 69 6.39 -6.50 -13.06
C ILE A 69 6.41 -7.03 -14.51
N GLY A 70 6.87 -6.21 -15.47
CA GLY A 70 7.04 -6.63 -16.86
C GLY A 70 8.06 -7.76 -17.05
N GLU A 71 9.17 -7.73 -16.30
CA GLU A 71 10.20 -8.78 -16.32
C GLU A 71 9.70 -10.08 -15.66
N PHE A 72 8.97 -9.98 -14.55
CA PHE A 72 8.27 -11.13 -13.95
C PHE A 72 7.28 -11.78 -14.93
N GLY A 73 6.53 -10.98 -15.69
CA GLY A 73 5.61 -11.47 -16.70
C GLY A 73 6.30 -12.30 -17.80
N LYS A 74 7.49 -11.88 -18.24
CA LYS A 74 8.29 -12.62 -19.24
C LYS A 74 8.76 -13.96 -18.71
N ILE A 75 9.23 -14.00 -17.47
CA ILE A 75 9.70 -15.25 -16.84
C ILE A 75 8.54 -16.21 -16.57
N GLY A 76 7.40 -15.70 -16.08
CA GLY A 76 6.18 -16.49 -15.96
C GLY A 76 5.74 -17.07 -17.30
N GLY A 77 5.87 -16.29 -18.39
CA GLY A 77 5.65 -16.75 -19.76
C GLY A 77 6.58 -17.90 -20.16
N ASN A 78 7.89 -17.77 -19.93
CA ASN A 78 8.88 -18.81 -20.24
C ASN A 78 8.63 -20.09 -19.43
N LEU A 79 8.34 -19.97 -18.13
CA LEU A 79 8.00 -21.12 -17.28
C LEU A 79 6.72 -21.82 -17.75
N ASN A 80 5.71 -21.06 -18.17
CA ASN A 80 4.48 -21.61 -18.71
C ASN A 80 4.70 -22.35 -20.05
N GLN A 81 5.63 -21.86 -20.89
CA GLN A 81 6.02 -22.55 -22.12
C GLN A 81 6.73 -23.89 -21.82
N ILE A 82 7.66 -23.89 -20.87
CA ILE A 82 8.34 -25.10 -20.40
C ILE A 82 7.31 -26.11 -19.85
N ALA A 83 6.38 -25.65 -19.00
CA ALA A 83 5.33 -26.49 -18.44
C ALA A 83 4.41 -27.08 -19.53
N ARG A 84 3.99 -26.27 -20.50
CA ARG A 84 3.16 -26.73 -21.64
C ARG A 84 3.89 -27.77 -22.49
N TYR A 85 5.17 -27.56 -22.77
CA TYR A 85 5.98 -28.49 -23.55
C TYR A 85 6.07 -29.86 -22.87
N PHE A 86 6.29 -29.90 -21.56
CA PHE A 86 6.30 -31.15 -20.81
C PHE A 86 4.92 -31.82 -20.73
N ASN A 87 3.86 -31.04 -20.54
CA ASN A 87 2.49 -31.57 -20.51
C ASN A 87 2.06 -32.20 -21.85
N GLN A 88 2.75 -31.89 -22.95
CA GLN A 88 2.50 -32.46 -24.28
C GLN A 88 3.38 -33.69 -24.60
N GLY A 89 4.13 -34.21 -23.62
CA GLY A 89 5.02 -35.36 -23.81
C GLY A 89 6.42 -35.00 -24.32
N GLY A 90 6.83 -33.74 -24.16
CA GLY A 90 8.16 -33.26 -24.52
C GLY A 90 9.30 -33.98 -23.77
N ILE A 91 10.40 -34.24 -24.46
CA ILE A 91 11.55 -34.98 -23.94
C ILE A 91 12.62 -33.96 -23.49
N ILE A 92 13.35 -34.25 -22.41
CA ILE A 92 14.40 -33.35 -21.91
C ILE A 92 15.61 -33.39 -22.85
N SER A 93 15.65 -32.48 -23.83
CA SER A 93 16.82 -32.26 -24.69
C SER A 93 17.91 -31.45 -23.95
N SER A 94 19.13 -31.47 -24.51
CA SER A 94 20.26 -30.64 -24.05
C SER A 94 19.96 -29.14 -24.18
N GLU A 95 19.33 -28.73 -25.29
CA GLU A 95 18.88 -27.35 -25.54
C GLU A 95 17.88 -26.88 -24.48
N MET A 96 16.97 -27.76 -24.07
CA MET A 96 15.97 -27.43 -23.06
C MET A 96 16.56 -27.29 -21.66
N ARG A 97 17.59 -28.09 -21.32
CA ARG A 97 18.35 -27.87 -20.08
C ARG A 97 19.05 -26.51 -20.08
N THR A 98 19.50 -26.06 -21.24
CA THR A 98 20.11 -24.73 -21.38
C THR A 98 19.10 -23.63 -21.09
N GLU A 99 17.88 -23.69 -21.64
CA GLU A 99 16.87 -22.66 -21.37
C GLU A 99 16.26 -22.71 -19.97
N ILE A 100 16.17 -23.88 -19.35
CA ILE A 100 15.83 -23.98 -17.92
C ILE A 100 16.91 -23.31 -17.08
N LYS A 101 18.21 -23.58 -17.35
CA LYS A 101 19.33 -22.96 -16.63
C LYS A 101 19.40 -21.45 -16.83
N LYS A 102 19.09 -20.97 -18.03
CA LYS A 102 19.03 -19.54 -18.34
C LYS A 102 17.89 -18.86 -17.57
N SER A 103 16.70 -19.44 -17.60
CA SER A 103 15.55 -18.93 -16.84
C SER A 103 15.81 -18.89 -15.33
N LEU A 104 16.50 -19.92 -14.79
CA LEU A 104 16.96 -19.95 -13.40
C LEU A 104 17.96 -18.84 -13.07
N ARG A 105 18.87 -18.51 -14.00
CA ARG A 105 19.82 -17.41 -13.84
C ARG A 105 19.11 -16.07 -13.82
N ASP A 106 18.18 -15.85 -14.77
CA ASP A 106 17.41 -14.61 -14.87
C ASP A 106 16.61 -14.36 -13.58
N ILE A 107 16.00 -15.41 -13.01
CA ILE A 107 15.32 -15.35 -11.71
C ILE A 107 16.28 -14.96 -10.58
N TYR A 108 17.49 -15.52 -10.58
CA TYR A 108 18.50 -15.23 -9.57
C TYR A 108 19.01 -13.79 -9.64
N GLU A 109 19.25 -13.27 -10.84
CA GLU A 109 19.68 -11.87 -11.04
C GLU A 109 18.59 -10.89 -10.60
N MET A 110 17.34 -11.14 -10.98
CA MET A 110 16.22 -10.32 -10.53
C MET A 110 16.03 -10.32 -9.02
N LYS A 111 16.22 -11.45 -8.34
CA LYS A 111 16.16 -11.51 -6.86
C LYS A 111 17.11 -10.46 -6.25
N TYR A 112 18.31 -10.31 -6.78
CA TYR A 112 19.28 -9.33 -6.29
C TYR A 112 18.91 -7.90 -6.68
N GLU A 113 18.34 -7.67 -7.87
CA GLU A 113 17.82 -6.35 -8.23
C GLU A 113 16.69 -5.90 -7.29
N VAL A 114 15.76 -6.80 -6.97
CA VAL A 114 14.67 -6.55 -6.02
C VAL A 114 15.22 -6.27 -4.62
N MET A 115 16.17 -7.07 -4.14
CA MET A 115 16.82 -6.82 -2.85
C MET A 115 17.52 -5.46 -2.81
N ARG A 116 18.17 -5.04 -3.89
CA ARG A 116 18.82 -3.73 -3.98
C ARG A 116 17.80 -2.59 -3.99
N MET A 117 16.67 -2.76 -4.69
CA MET A 117 15.59 -1.77 -4.74
C MET A 117 14.84 -1.65 -3.41
N ALA A 118 14.68 -2.75 -2.67
CA ALA A 118 14.01 -2.77 -1.37
C ALA A 118 14.84 -2.16 -0.23
N GLY A 119 16.15 -1.95 -0.42
CA GLY A 119 17.07 -1.49 0.62
C GLY A 119 17.35 -2.56 1.69
N ASP A 120 18.07 -2.18 2.76
CA ASP A 120 18.29 -3.04 3.93
C ASP A 120 16.97 -3.28 4.67
N PHE A 121 16.22 -4.29 4.24
CA PHE A 121 15.04 -4.77 4.95
C PHE A 121 15.50 -5.57 6.17
N ARG A 122 15.97 -4.87 7.21
CA ARG A 122 16.01 -5.43 8.57
C ARG A 122 14.57 -5.49 9.04
N GLY A 123 13.90 -6.61 8.76
CA GLY A 123 12.63 -6.92 9.40
C GLY A 123 12.82 -6.78 10.89
N SER A 124 12.06 -5.87 11.50
CA SER A 124 11.97 -5.78 12.95
C SER A 124 11.40 -7.10 13.46
N ASP A 125 12.19 -7.79 14.29
CA ASP A 125 11.71 -8.86 15.18
C ASP A 125 10.60 -8.34 16.12
#